data_AF-A0A5N5Q2Z9-F1
#
_entry.id   AF-A0A5N5Q2Z9-F1
#
_cell.length_a   1.000
_cell.length_b   1.000
_cell.length_c   1.000
_cell.angle_alpha   90.00
_cell.angle_beta   90.00
_cell.angle_gamma   90.00
#
_symmetry.space_group_name_H-M   'P 1'
#
loop_
_entity.id
_entity.type
_entity.pdbx_description
1 polymer ?
#
loop_
_entity_poly.entity_id
_entity_poly.type
_entity_poly.pdbx_seq_one_letter_code
_entity_poly.pdbx_strand_id
1 'polypeptide(L)'
;MSVRRAPQRPATDLASRPVISFRHPGYTAAVLDIILALPRVDKVASESDKFGVHHATALLACQIIANNAFNGYLSTNRESPMRITTAADGVLTDDEYFFIVPGNIAYAVVPSFQDWKFPHVEFRNQLWWPDVATGLDDLVRRCAVTQCTYVLEKAHLVPQDQRTWYLRNAMQKYSHNGLQDIDNKRNLLNLRIDLRRTLDNKDWVVAPKPTGSNPPFAYAVHVLGSDAPAAEFHTTWHNSEVLNLQDNSKAYLFARFAWAVIQGVKPFILAGVSRNVARVVVDNQGTPTWKTGPESAKVLDEQYGGGGSKGATPRNKRSRITSAADSEAEEDDECTPFDPLELDTCLERIKRQREEE
;
A
#
# COMPACT_ATOMS: atom_id res chain seq x y z
N MET A 1 -19.53 43.70 13.60
CA MET A 1 -19.63 42.61 12.60
C MET A 1 -18.48 41.64 12.84
N SER A 2 -18.76 40.41 13.28
CA SER A 2 -17.72 39.40 13.48
C SER A 2 -17.35 38.80 12.12
N VAL A 3 -16.14 39.09 11.64
CA VAL A 3 -15.63 38.54 10.38
C VAL A 3 -15.38 37.06 10.63
N ARG A 4 -16.26 36.20 10.11
CA ARG A 4 -16.03 34.76 10.08
C ARG A 4 -14.80 34.51 9.21
N ARG A 5 -13.69 34.11 9.84
CA ARG A 5 -12.46 33.77 9.11
C ARG A 5 -12.68 32.41 8.45
N ALA A 6 -12.62 32.38 7.13
CA ALA A 6 -12.63 31.11 6.41
C ALA A 6 -11.44 30.25 6.88
N PRO A 7 -11.60 28.91 6.97
CA PRO A 7 -10.50 28.03 7.28
C PRO A 7 -9.37 28.24 6.27
N GLN A 8 -8.12 28.35 6.76
CA GLN A 8 -6.95 28.49 5.91
C GLN A 8 -6.76 27.21 5.08
N ARG A 9 -6.42 27.36 3.80
CA ARG A 9 -6.06 26.20 2.97
C ARG A 9 -4.78 25.56 3.53
N PRO A 10 -4.69 24.23 3.58
CA PRO A 10 -3.48 23.56 4.00
C PRO A 10 -2.32 23.87 3.07
N ALA A 11 -1.09 23.67 3.57
CA ALA A 11 0.10 23.79 2.74
C ALA A 11 0.09 22.71 1.65
N THR A 12 0.31 23.11 0.39
CA THR A 12 0.33 22.22 -0.78
C THR A 12 1.75 21.99 -1.30
N ASP A 13 2.77 22.23 -0.49
CA ASP A 13 4.15 22.23 -0.94
C ASP A 13 4.61 20.85 -1.43
N LEU A 14 4.12 19.76 -0.83
CA LEU A 14 4.41 18.39 -1.26
C LEU A 14 4.05 18.16 -2.73
N ALA A 15 2.94 18.72 -3.21
CA ALA A 15 2.51 18.57 -4.60
C ALA A 15 3.44 19.26 -5.61
N SER A 16 4.30 20.16 -5.14
CA SER A 16 5.32 20.83 -5.95
C SER A 16 6.71 20.19 -5.83
N ARG A 17 6.91 19.26 -4.89
CA ARG A 17 8.21 18.60 -4.69
C ARG A 17 8.41 17.50 -5.74
N PRO A 18 9.62 17.36 -6.31
CA PRO A 18 9.93 16.22 -7.16
C PRO A 18 9.87 14.91 -6.36
N VAL A 19 9.47 13.83 -7.01
CA VAL A 19 9.51 12.47 -6.44
C VAL A 19 10.89 11.85 -6.58
N ILE A 20 11.24 10.92 -5.70
CA ILE A 20 12.44 10.10 -5.82
C ILE A 20 12.12 8.87 -6.66
N SER A 21 12.91 8.63 -7.70
CA SER A 21 12.74 7.49 -8.61
C SER A 21 13.64 6.32 -8.22
N PHE A 22 13.05 5.14 -8.02
CA PHE A 22 13.76 3.89 -7.80
C PHE A 22 13.77 3.08 -9.09
N ARG A 23 14.97 2.76 -9.56
CA ARG A 23 15.22 2.24 -10.90
C ARG A 23 15.75 0.81 -10.89
N HIS A 24 15.44 0.11 -11.96
CA HIS A 24 15.85 -1.25 -12.24
C HIS A 24 17.10 -1.25 -13.16
N PRO A 25 18.25 -1.80 -12.72
CA PRO A 25 19.52 -1.69 -13.45
C PRO A 25 19.55 -2.47 -14.78
N GLY A 26 18.70 -3.48 -14.94
CA GLY A 26 18.60 -4.29 -16.17
C GLY A 26 17.92 -3.64 -17.38
N TYR A 27 17.24 -2.49 -17.25
CA TYR A 27 16.53 -1.85 -18.37
C TYR A 27 17.18 -0.51 -18.73
N THR A 28 17.52 -0.27 -19.99
CA THR A 28 18.40 0.84 -20.42
C THR A 28 17.69 2.11 -20.84
N ALA A 29 16.39 2.04 -21.16
CA ALA A 29 15.62 3.23 -21.49
C ALA A 29 15.15 3.93 -20.21
N ALA A 30 15.52 5.20 -20.04
CA ALA A 30 15.40 5.99 -18.81
C ALA A 30 13.96 6.19 -18.27
N VAL A 31 12.93 5.85 -19.04
CA VAL A 31 11.52 5.91 -18.60
C VAL A 31 10.96 4.51 -18.36
N LEU A 32 11.63 3.48 -18.85
CA LEU A 32 11.22 2.08 -18.77
C LEU A 32 11.88 1.35 -17.60
N ASP A 33 12.74 1.98 -16.82
CA ASP A 33 13.45 1.35 -15.71
C ASP A 33 12.92 1.72 -14.33
N ILE A 34 12.02 2.70 -14.21
CA ILE A 34 11.44 3.11 -12.92
C ILE A 34 10.48 2.03 -12.41
N ILE A 35 10.81 1.41 -11.28
CA ILE A 35 9.97 0.38 -10.63
C ILE A 35 9.06 0.95 -9.54
N LEU A 36 9.44 2.08 -8.97
CA LEU A 36 8.71 2.77 -7.91
C LEU A 36 9.13 4.24 -7.88
N ALA A 37 8.18 5.13 -7.62
CA ALA A 37 8.46 6.53 -7.33
C ALA A 37 7.82 6.88 -5.99
N LEU A 38 8.54 7.56 -5.11
CA LEU A 38 8.06 7.94 -3.78
C LEU A 38 8.14 9.45 -3.54
N PRO A 39 7.13 10.06 -2.89
CA PRO A 39 7.13 11.47 -2.56
C PRO A 39 8.16 11.80 -1.47
N ARG A 40 8.71 13.02 -1.52
CA ARG A 40 9.64 13.53 -0.50
C ARG A 40 8.89 14.00 0.75
N VAL A 41 8.59 13.06 1.64
CA VAL A 41 7.73 13.26 2.82
C VAL A 41 8.50 13.36 4.14
N ASP A 42 9.69 12.77 4.22
CA ASP A 42 10.51 12.73 5.43
C ASP A 42 11.48 13.92 5.47
N LYS A 43 11.48 14.66 6.58
CA LYS A 43 12.35 15.84 6.76
C LYS A 43 13.76 15.43 7.17
N VAL A 44 14.78 16.08 6.60
CA VAL A 44 16.18 15.88 6.98
C VAL A 44 16.46 16.63 8.28
N ALA A 45 16.93 15.93 9.33
CA ALA A 45 17.14 16.54 10.65
C ALA A 45 18.16 17.70 10.64
N SER A 46 19.16 17.64 9.76
CA SER A 46 20.22 18.65 9.64
C SER A 46 19.89 19.83 8.71
N GLU A 47 18.80 19.76 7.93
CA GLU A 47 18.48 20.74 6.90
C GLU A 47 16.97 21.10 6.95
N SER A 48 16.65 22.34 7.36
CA SER A 48 15.27 22.76 7.68
C SER A 48 14.27 22.66 6.53
N ASP A 49 14.74 22.73 5.28
CA ASP A 49 13.89 22.81 4.08
C ASP A 49 14.11 21.66 3.11
N LYS A 50 14.84 20.62 3.53
CA LYS A 50 15.12 19.45 2.70
C LYS A 50 14.27 18.25 3.12
N PHE A 51 13.64 17.66 2.12
CA PHE A 51 12.79 16.50 2.27
C PHE A 51 13.28 15.35 1.38
N GLY A 52 12.98 14.15 1.82
CA GLY A 52 13.36 12.92 1.16
C GLY A 52 12.46 11.77 1.56
N VAL A 53 12.99 10.56 1.47
CA VAL A 53 12.29 9.33 1.85
C VAL A 53 13.14 8.57 2.86
N HIS A 54 12.54 8.10 3.95
CA HIS A 54 13.21 7.26 4.92
C HIS A 54 13.82 6.01 4.25
N HIS A 55 15.13 5.82 4.43
CA HIS A 55 15.92 4.86 3.69
C HIS A 55 15.40 3.43 3.87
N ALA A 56 15.22 2.95 5.09
CA ALA A 56 14.75 1.59 5.32
C ALA A 56 13.37 1.32 4.70
N THR A 57 12.48 2.31 4.68
CA THR A 57 11.15 2.19 4.06
C THR A 57 11.28 2.04 2.54
N ALA A 58 12.07 2.90 1.90
CA ALA A 58 12.32 2.83 0.46
C ALA A 58 13.02 1.53 0.04
N LEU A 59 14.05 1.13 0.78
CA LEU A 59 14.80 -0.11 0.53
C LEU A 59 13.87 -1.32 0.62
N LEU A 60 13.06 -1.42 1.68
CA LEU A 60 12.14 -2.53 1.86
C LEU A 60 11.07 -2.59 0.75
N ALA A 61 10.55 -1.44 0.32
CA ALA A 61 9.62 -1.38 -0.80
C ALA A 61 10.26 -1.97 -2.08
N CYS A 62 11.50 -1.57 -2.39
CA CYS A 62 12.23 -2.11 -3.55
C CYS A 62 12.49 -3.62 -3.41
N GLN A 63 12.87 -4.09 -2.23
CA GLN A 63 13.11 -5.52 -1.96
C GLN A 63 11.84 -6.36 -2.17
N ILE A 64 10.67 -5.88 -1.71
CA ILE A 64 9.38 -6.54 -1.92
C ILE A 64 9.04 -6.60 -3.41
N ILE A 65 9.16 -5.47 -4.12
CA ILE A 65 8.90 -5.36 -5.56
C ILE A 65 9.79 -6.29 -6.36
N ALA A 66 11.06 -6.43 -5.96
CA ALA A 66 12.03 -7.35 -6.55
C ALA A 66 11.90 -8.80 -6.04
N ASN A 67 10.66 -9.24 -5.75
CA ASN A 67 10.34 -10.59 -5.32
C ASN A 67 11.10 -11.03 -4.04
N ASN A 68 11.02 -10.19 -3.01
CA ASN A 68 11.64 -10.42 -1.70
C ASN A 68 13.18 -10.55 -1.74
N ALA A 69 13.85 -9.78 -2.61
CA ALA A 69 15.31 -9.74 -2.71
C ALA A 69 15.96 -8.98 -1.53
N PHE A 70 15.84 -9.50 -0.30
CA PHE A 70 16.27 -8.83 0.93
C PHE A 70 17.79 -8.64 1.09
N ASN A 71 18.58 -9.30 0.23
CA ASN A 71 20.02 -9.06 0.11
C ASN A 71 20.36 -7.84 -0.78
N GLY A 72 19.37 -7.27 -1.48
CA GLY A 72 19.55 -6.12 -2.35
C GLY A 72 19.84 -4.82 -1.59
N TYR A 73 20.33 -3.83 -2.33
CA TYR A 73 20.74 -2.53 -1.78
C TYR A 73 20.53 -1.39 -2.77
N LEU A 74 20.55 -0.15 -2.28
CA LEU A 74 20.44 1.04 -3.12
C LEU A 74 21.82 1.57 -3.51
N SER A 75 21.93 2.07 -4.74
CA SER A 75 23.11 2.70 -5.34
C SER A 75 22.68 3.95 -6.10
N THR A 76 23.55 4.97 -6.17
CA THR A 76 23.36 6.14 -7.05
C THR A 76 23.99 5.94 -8.44
N ASN A 77 24.72 4.85 -8.63
CA ASN A 77 25.36 4.50 -9.90
C ASN A 77 24.84 3.14 -10.40
N ARG A 78 24.61 3.05 -11.71
CA ARG A 78 24.13 1.85 -12.38
C ARG A 78 25.26 0.92 -12.82
N GLU A 79 26.27 1.46 -13.48
CA GLU A 79 27.35 0.72 -14.14
C GLU A 79 28.36 0.15 -13.13
N SER A 80 28.68 0.94 -12.11
CA SER A 80 29.54 0.56 -10.99
C SER A 80 28.77 0.74 -9.69
N PRO A 81 27.80 -0.15 -9.41
CA PRO A 81 26.94 0.02 -8.27
C PRO A 81 27.72 -0.10 -6.97
N MET A 82 27.58 0.91 -6.11
CA MET A 82 28.09 0.91 -4.75
C MET A 82 26.95 1.15 -3.79
N ARG A 83 26.96 0.44 -2.66
CA ARG A 83 25.96 0.65 -1.61
C ARG A 83 26.08 2.09 -1.11
N ILE A 84 24.96 2.80 -1.06
CA ILE A 84 24.90 4.14 -0.48
C ILE A 84 25.33 4.13 0.98
N THR A 85 25.88 5.25 1.45
CA THR A 85 26.37 5.42 2.82
C THR A 85 25.30 5.92 3.79
N THR A 86 24.16 6.41 3.29
CA THR A 86 23.04 6.85 4.12
C THR A 86 22.60 5.72 5.04
N ALA A 87 22.53 6.00 6.35
CA ALA A 87 22.11 5.01 7.35
C ALA A 87 20.66 4.57 7.11
N ALA A 88 20.27 3.40 7.64
CA ALA A 88 18.95 2.82 7.41
C ALA A 88 17.81 3.68 8.00
N ASP A 89 18.08 4.36 9.12
CA ASP A 89 17.23 5.35 9.78
C ASP A 89 17.35 6.77 9.19
N GLY A 90 18.24 6.95 8.21
CA GLY A 90 18.44 8.21 7.50
C GLY A 90 17.38 8.49 6.44
N VAL A 91 17.54 9.65 5.79
CA VAL A 91 16.65 10.15 4.74
C VAL A 91 17.40 10.21 3.41
N LEU A 92 16.86 9.55 2.39
CA LEU A 92 17.35 9.58 1.01
C LEU A 92 16.94 10.88 0.34
N THR A 93 17.88 11.57 -0.30
CA THR A 93 17.64 12.92 -0.84
C THR A 93 18.00 13.12 -2.30
N ASP A 94 18.69 12.18 -2.93
CA ASP A 94 18.97 12.25 -4.37
C ASP A 94 17.69 12.01 -5.17
N ASP A 95 17.67 12.44 -6.43
CA ASP A 95 16.48 12.32 -7.30
C ASP A 95 16.24 10.88 -7.77
N GLU A 96 17.29 10.05 -7.79
CA GLU A 96 17.20 8.68 -8.26
C GLU A 96 18.14 7.72 -7.53
N TYR A 97 17.68 6.49 -7.40
CA TYR A 97 18.44 5.37 -6.86
C TYR A 97 18.20 4.12 -7.70
N PHE A 98 19.23 3.33 -7.93
CA PHE A 98 19.12 2.00 -8.51
C PHE A 98 19.02 0.97 -7.39
N PHE A 99 18.02 0.08 -7.48
CA PHE A 99 17.95 -1.07 -6.61
C PHE A 99 18.75 -2.24 -7.21
N ILE A 100 19.79 -2.67 -6.51
CA ILE A 100 20.75 -3.65 -6.99
C ILE A 100 20.53 -4.96 -6.25
N VAL A 101 20.32 -6.04 -7.00
CA VAL A 101 20.29 -7.41 -6.49
C VAL A 101 21.62 -8.09 -6.84
N PRO A 102 22.47 -8.44 -5.85
CA PRO A 102 23.76 -9.09 -6.12
C PRO A 102 23.61 -10.32 -7.02
N GLY A 103 24.41 -10.39 -8.09
CA GLY A 103 24.41 -11.50 -9.03
C GLY A 103 23.19 -11.55 -9.97
N ASN A 104 22.27 -10.59 -9.93
CA ASN A 104 21.10 -10.57 -10.80
C ASN A 104 20.77 -9.14 -11.29
N ILE A 105 21.32 -8.78 -12.45
CA ILE A 105 21.10 -7.46 -13.08
C ILE A 105 19.67 -7.30 -13.64
N ALA A 106 18.98 -8.40 -13.93
CA ALA A 106 17.69 -8.46 -14.58
C ALA A 106 16.66 -9.18 -13.69
N TYR A 107 16.62 -8.82 -12.41
CA TYR A 107 15.78 -9.50 -11.43
C TYR A 107 14.29 -9.44 -11.79
N ALA A 108 13.55 -10.43 -11.31
CA ALA A 108 12.12 -10.53 -11.57
C ALA A 108 11.35 -9.55 -10.67
N VAL A 109 10.43 -8.81 -11.28
CA VAL A 109 9.55 -7.86 -10.59
C VAL A 109 8.19 -8.49 -10.33
N VAL A 110 7.63 -8.29 -9.15
CA VAL A 110 6.30 -8.77 -8.78
C VAL A 110 5.24 -7.84 -9.40
N PRO A 111 4.43 -8.31 -10.35
CA PRO A 111 3.52 -7.44 -11.12
C PRO A 111 2.23 -7.09 -10.36
N SER A 112 1.84 -7.90 -9.37
CA SER A 112 0.64 -7.69 -8.57
C SER A 112 0.78 -8.29 -7.17
N PHE A 113 -0.03 -7.81 -6.23
CA PHE A 113 -0.08 -8.41 -4.89
C PHE A 113 -0.55 -9.86 -4.92
N GLN A 114 -1.45 -10.24 -5.84
CA GLN A 114 -1.91 -11.62 -5.99
C GLN A 114 -0.78 -12.59 -6.39
N ASP A 115 0.20 -12.09 -7.13
CA ASP A 115 1.39 -12.82 -7.55
C ASP A 115 2.47 -12.88 -6.47
N TRP A 116 2.42 -11.99 -5.48
CA TRP A 116 3.42 -11.91 -4.44
C TRP A 116 3.35 -13.10 -3.47
N LYS A 117 4.51 -13.69 -3.16
CA LYS A 117 4.65 -14.71 -2.11
C LYS A 117 5.00 -14.02 -0.79
N PHE A 118 4.26 -14.31 0.28
CA PHE A 118 4.64 -13.86 1.60
C PHE A 118 5.91 -14.59 2.06
N PRO A 119 6.99 -13.87 2.45
CA PRO A 119 8.28 -14.45 2.76
C PRO A 119 8.34 -14.97 4.22
N HIS A 120 7.65 -16.07 4.51
CA HIS A 120 7.47 -16.52 5.90
C HIS A 120 8.77 -16.79 6.68
N VAL A 121 9.81 -17.28 6.01
CA VAL A 121 11.07 -17.67 6.65
C VAL A 121 11.90 -16.41 6.94
N GLU A 122 12.06 -15.57 5.92
CA GLU A 122 12.80 -14.32 5.99
C GLU A 122 12.10 -13.32 6.91
N PHE A 123 10.76 -13.26 6.89
CA PHE A 123 9.97 -12.42 7.78
C PHE A 123 10.18 -12.76 9.26
N ARG A 124 10.41 -14.04 9.58
CA ARG A 124 10.70 -14.46 10.96
C ARG A 124 12.15 -14.19 11.37
N ASN A 125 13.09 -14.39 10.44
CA ASN A 125 14.50 -14.58 10.80
C ASN A 125 15.45 -13.47 10.31
N GLN A 126 15.05 -12.67 9.31
CA GLN A 126 15.97 -11.79 8.57
C GLN A 126 15.46 -10.35 8.44
N LEU A 127 14.13 -10.14 8.48
CA LEU A 127 13.58 -8.81 8.30
C LEU A 127 13.70 -7.94 9.55
N TRP A 128 14.30 -6.78 9.34
CA TRP A 128 14.25 -5.62 10.22
C TRP A 128 12.81 -5.03 10.14
N TRP A 129 11.87 -5.70 10.80
CA TRP A 129 10.51 -5.23 10.99
C TRP A 129 10.20 -5.49 12.47
N PRO A 130 9.95 -4.46 13.29
CA PRO A 130 9.89 -4.61 14.75
C PRO A 130 8.63 -5.37 15.17
N ASP A 131 8.69 -6.04 16.31
CA ASP A 131 7.49 -6.59 16.92
C ASP A 131 6.56 -5.47 17.40
N VAL A 132 5.26 -5.78 17.42
CA VAL A 132 4.25 -4.84 17.88
C VAL A 132 4.20 -4.92 19.39
N ALA A 133 4.47 -3.81 20.08
CA ALA A 133 4.16 -3.68 21.49
C ALA A 133 2.63 -3.57 21.63
N THR A 134 2.04 -4.40 22.49
CA THR A 134 0.60 -4.50 22.68
C THR A 134 0.00 -3.16 23.08
N GLY A 135 -1.02 -2.69 22.37
CA GLY A 135 -1.91 -1.67 22.94
C GLY A 135 -2.69 -2.26 24.11
N LEU A 136 -2.79 -1.53 25.23
CA LEU A 136 -3.68 -1.91 26.34
C LEU A 136 -5.09 -2.18 25.79
N ASP A 137 -5.71 -3.30 26.16
CA ASP A 137 -6.97 -3.83 25.60
C ASP A 137 -8.13 -2.78 25.57
N ASP A 138 -8.12 -1.80 26.48
CA ASP A 138 -9.10 -0.71 26.56
C ASP A 138 -8.94 0.37 25.47
N LEU A 139 -7.76 0.50 24.85
CA LEU A 139 -7.49 1.51 23.81
C LEU A 139 -7.95 1.06 22.41
N VAL A 140 -8.31 -0.22 22.24
CA VAL A 140 -8.73 -0.81 20.96
C VAL A 140 -10.02 -0.16 20.42
N ARG A 141 -10.77 0.60 21.23
CA ARG A 141 -11.99 1.32 20.80
C ARG A 141 -11.74 2.71 20.19
N ARG A 142 -10.48 3.16 20.12
CA ARG A 142 -10.11 4.47 19.55
C ARG A 142 -9.48 4.29 18.17
N CYS A 143 -9.58 5.33 17.34
CA CYS A 143 -8.82 5.40 16.10
C CYS A 143 -7.32 5.25 16.39
N ALA A 144 -6.66 4.30 15.72
CA ALA A 144 -5.24 4.02 15.90
C ALA A 144 -4.32 5.24 15.65
N VAL A 145 -4.74 6.17 14.78
CA VAL A 145 -3.96 7.36 14.42
C VAL A 145 -4.39 8.58 15.23
N THR A 146 -5.68 8.91 15.22
CA THR A 146 -6.16 10.18 15.82
C THR A 146 -6.53 10.07 17.30
N GLN A 147 -6.62 8.85 17.84
CA GLN A 147 -7.16 8.55 19.17
C GLN A 147 -8.61 9.01 19.42
N CYS A 148 -9.35 9.44 18.39
CA CYS A 148 -10.76 9.80 18.52
C CYS A 148 -11.65 8.55 18.65
N THR A 149 -12.80 8.71 19.29
CA THR A 149 -13.86 7.67 19.39
C THR A 149 -15.01 7.91 18.42
N TYR A 150 -14.97 9.02 17.67
CA TYR A 150 -16.05 9.45 16.79
C TYR A 150 -15.87 8.86 15.38
N VAL A 151 -16.96 8.30 14.83
CA VAL A 151 -17.09 7.78 13.45
C VAL A 151 -15.92 6.87 13.06
N LEU A 152 -15.91 5.69 13.69
CA LEU A 152 -14.88 4.67 13.52
C LEU A 152 -15.37 3.50 12.68
N GLU A 153 -14.47 2.93 11.89
CA GLU A 153 -14.66 1.69 11.15
C GLU A 153 -13.46 0.75 11.33
N LYS A 154 -13.70 -0.56 11.15
CA LYS A 154 -12.68 -1.61 11.25
C LYS A 154 -11.96 -1.80 9.91
N ALA A 155 -10.75 -1.28 9.80
CA ALA A 155 -9.87 -1.41 8.64
C ALA A 155 -9.17 -2.77 8.58
N HIS A 156 -9.37 -3.52 7.51
CA HIS A 156 -8.55 -4.70 7.24
C HIS A 156 -7.15 -4.30 6.80
N LEU A 157 -6.13 -4.81 7.49
CA LEU A 157 -4.73 -4.62 7.10
C LEU A 157 -4.46 -5.36 5.78
N VAL A 158 -4.71 -6.67 5.72
CA VAL A 158 -4.86 -7.40 4.46
C VAL A 158 -6.32 -7.28 4.02
N PRO A 159 -6.62 -6.54 2.95
CA PRO A 159 -7.99 -6.27 2.53
C PRO A 159 -8.79 -7.54 2.26
N GLN A 160 -10.10 -7.48 2.51
CA GLN A 160 -11.00 -8.63 2.34
C GLN A 160 -11.04 -9.14 0.89
N ASP A 161 -10.92 -8.24 -0.10
CA ASP A 161 -10.83 -8.60 -1.53
C ASP A 161 -9.54 -9.35 -1.91
N GLN A 162 -8.58 -9.46 -0.98
CA GLN A 162 -7.36 -10.26 -1.12
C GLN A 162 -7.48 -11.63 -0.42
N ARG A 163 -8.68 -12.12 -0.08
CA ARG A 163 -8.91 -13.43 0.57
C ARG A 163 -8.22 -14.59 -0.15
N THR A 164 -8.21 -14.61 -1.48
CA THR A 164 -7.50 -15.64 -2.25
C THR A 164 -5.99 -15.64 -1.98
N TRP A 165 -5.37 -14.46 -1.96
CA TRP A 165 -3.94 -14.32 -1.63
C TRP A 165 -3.67 -14.72 -0.18
N TYR A 166 -4.55 -14.33 0.75
CA TYR A 166 -4.46 -14.64 2.18
C TYR A 166 -4.40 -16.15 2.42
N LEU A 167 -5.35 -16.90 1.83
CA LEU A 167 -5.41 -18.35 1.95
C LEU A 167 -4.21 -19.03 1.29
N ARG A 168 -3.87 -18.59 0.07
CA ARG A 168 -2.74 -19.13 -0.70
C ARG A 168 -1.40 -18.99 0.03
N ASN A 169 -1.22 -17.89 0.76
CA ASN A 169 -0.01 -17.61 1.55
C ASN A 169 -0.15 -18.06 3.01
N ALA A 170 -1.09 -18.95 3.33
CA ALA A 170 -1.28 -19.51 4.67
C ALA A 170 -1.30 -18.46 5.80
N MET A 171 -1.87 -17.29 5.54
CA MET A 171 -1.81 -16.15 6.47
C MET A 171 -2.65 -16.36 7.73
N GLN A 172 -3.55 -17.35 7.74
CA GLN A 172 -4.28 -17.81 8.93
C GLN A 172 -3.35 -18.18 10.08
N LYS A 173 -2.11 -18.61 9.83
CA LYS A 173 -1.17 -18.98 10.89
C LYS A 173 -0.78 -17.81 11.81
N TYR A 174 -0.96 -16.56 11.37
CA TYR A 174 -0.69 -15.37 12.18
C TYR A 174 -1.92 -14.94 13.01
N SER A 175 -3.07 -15.55 12.75
CA SER A 175 -4.29 -15.35 13.53
C SER A 175 -4.21 -16.00 14.92
N HIS A 176 -5.21 -15.77 15.76
CA HIS A 176 -5.29 -16.42 17.06
C HIS A 176 -5.41 -17.96 16.89
N ASN A 177 -4.48 -18.69 17.50
CA ASN A 177 -4.31 -20.15 17.40
C ASN A 177 -4.17 -20.70 15.97
N GLY A 178 -3.98 -19.84 14.95
CA GLY A 178 -3.84 -20.28 13.56
C GLY A 178 -5.15 -20.69 12.86
N LEU A 179 -6.30 -20.48 13.49
CA LEU A 179 -7.59 -21.05 13.06
C LEU A 179 -8.62 -20.01 12.58
N GLN A 180 -8.33 -18.71 12.71
CA GLN A 180 -9.27 -17.68 12.29
C GLN A 180 -9.02 -17.26 10.84
N ASP A 181 -10.09 -16.85 10.17
CA ASP A 181 -10.07 -16.43 8.77
C ASP A 181 -9.52 -14.99 8.63
N ILE A 182 -9.75 -14.37 7.47
CA ILE A 182 -9.27 -13.02 7.18
C ILE A 182 -9.88 -11.95 8.09
N ASP A 183 -11.01 -12.22 8.74
CA ASP A 183 -11.75 -11.28 9.60
C ASP A 183 -11.30 -11.33 11.07
N ASN A 184 -10.16 -11.99 11.34
CA ASN A 184 -9.57 -12.06 12.67
C ASN A 184 -9.13 -10.68 13.20
N LYS A 185 -9.21 -10.51 14.53
CA LYS A 185 -8.90 -9.22 15.20
C LYS A 185 -7.51 -8.68 14.89
N ARG A 186 -6.51 -9.54 14.65
CA ARG A 186 -5.12 -9.12 14.39
C ARG A 186 -4.93 -8.55 12.98
N ASN A 187 -5.85 -8.84 12.07
CA ASN A 187 -5.91 -8.25 10.74
C ASN A 187 -6.79 -6.99 10.70
N LEU A 188 -7.30 -6.51 11.84
CA LEU A 188 -8.20 -5.36 11.92
C LEU A 188 -7.57 -4.21 12.70
N LEU A 189 -7.81 -2.98 12.22
CA LEU A 189 -7.38 -1.73 12.83
C LEU A 189 -8.56 -0.76 12.89
N ASN A 190 -8.88 -0.21 14.05
CA ASN A 190 -9.94 0.80 14.14
C ASN A 190 -9.42 2.16 13.66
N LEU A 191 -10.09 2.73 12.66
CA LEU A 191 -9.73 4.01 12.05
C LEU A 191 -10.94 4.91 11.92
N ARG A 192 -10.70 6.23 11.96
CA ARG A 192 -11.70 7.21 11.51
C ARG A 192 -12.02 6.94 10.03
N ILE A 193 -13.29 7.10 9.63
CA ILE A 193 -13.77 6.70 8.30
C ILE A 193 -12.95 7.28 7.12
N ASP A 194 -12.46 8.51 7.25
CA ASP A 194 -11.60 9.15 6.24
C ASP A 194 -10.21 8.51 6.16
N LEU A 195 -9.60 8.19 7.31
CA LEU A 195 -8.34 7.46 7.38
C LEU A 195 -8.49 6.03 6.86
N ARG A 196 -9.62 5.38 7.13
CA ARG A 196 -9.93 4.07 6.55
C ARG A 196 -9.96 4.13 5.02
N ARG A 197 -10.72 5.08 4.45
CA ARG A 197 -10.86 5.22 3.00
C ARG A 197 -9.52 5.50 2.32
N THR A 198 -8.74 6.43 2.86
CA THR A 198 -7.40 6.78 2.32
C THR A 198 -6.40 5.63 2.47
N LEU A 199 -6.49 4.84 3.55
CA LEU A 199 -5.68 3.63 3.70
C LEU A 199 -6.00 2.62 2.58
N ASP A 200 -7.29 2.39 2.28
CA ASP A 200 -7.74 1.46 1.21
C ASP A 200 -7.44 1.96 -0.21
N ASN A 201 -7.39 3.28 -0.39
CA ASN A 201 -6.89 3.89 -1.62
C ASN A 201 -5.37 3.76 -1.79
N LYS A 202 -4.64 3.34 -0.74
CA LYS A 202 -3.17 3.23 -0.68
C LYS A 202 -2.46 4.58 -0.67
N ASP A 203 -3.15 5.62 -0.21
CA ASP A 203 -2.58 6.96 -0.12
C ASP A 203 -1.45 7.01 0.94
N TRP A 204 -1.50 6.10 1.91
CA TRP A 204 -0.51 5.94 2.97
C TRP A 204 -0.41 4.50 3.46
N VAL A 205 0.66 4.22 4.21
CA VAL A 205 0.96 2.92 4.82
C VAL A 205 1.42 3.09 6.27
N VAL A 206 1.36 2.00 7.03
CA VAL A 206 1.98 1.91 8.35
C VAL A 206 3.40 1.37 8.19
N ALA A 207 4.40 2.14 8.60
CA ALA A 207 5.81 1.75 8.49
C ALA A 207 6.57 1.99 9.81
N PRO A 208 7.56 1.14 10.14
CA PRO A 208 8.47 1.40 11.26
C PRO A 208 9.30 2.66 11.03
N LYS A 209 9.34 3.53 12.03
CA LYS A 209 10.10 4.79 12.05
C LYS A 209 10.93 4.90 13.33
N PRO A 210 12.14 5.47 13.27
CA PRO A 210 12.96 5.70 14.46
C PRO A 210 12.28 6.71 15.38
N THR A 211 12.28 6.45 16.68
CA THR A 211 11.68 7.33 17.71
C THR A 211 12.72 8.23 18.39
N GLY A 212 14.01 7.93 18.22
CA GLY A 212 15.09 8.55 18.99
C GLY A 212 15.06 8.23 20.50
N SER A 213 14.19 7.32 20.94
CA SER A 213 13.98 6.95 22.34
C SER A 213 13.81 5.42 22.50
N ASN A 214 13.48 4.92 23.69
CA ASN A 214 13.13 3.52 23.89
C ASN A 214 11.60 3.36 23.95
N PRO A 215 10.99 2.47 23.14
CA PRO A 215 11.61 1.57 22.16
C PRO A 215 12.18 2.34 20.95
N PRO A 216 13.25 1.82 20.29
CA PRO A 216 13.97 2.53 19.22
C PRO A 216 13.13 2.82 17.97
N PHE A 217 12.01 2.10 17.83
CA PHE A 217 11.11 2.23 16.69
C PHE A 217 9.65 2.19 17.11
N ALA A 218 8.83 2.94 16.40
CA ALA A 218 7.38 2.91 16.48
C ALA A 218 6.80 2.78 15.08
N TYR A 219 5.59 2.24 14.98
CA TYR A 219 4.85 2.25 13.73
C TYR A 219 4.24 3.62 13.52
N ALA A 220 4.41 4.19 12.33
CA ALA A 220 3.89 5.50 12.00
C ALA A 220 3.30 5.54 10.59
N VAL A 221 2.48 6.55 10.33
CA VAL A 221 1.89 6.84 9.03
C VAL A 221 2.99 7.32 8.06
N HIS A 222 3.14 6.64 6.93
CA HIS A 222 4.01 7.05 5.84
C HIS A 222 3.18 7.28 4.58
N VAL A 223 3.26 8.48 4.01
CA VAL A 223 2.44 8.89 2.85
C VAL A 223 3.11 8.42 1.57
N LEU A 224 2.30 7.88 0.65
CA LEU A 224 2.75 7.39 -0.66
C LEU A 224 2.33 8.31 -1.82
N GLY A 225 1.29 9.13 -1.62
CA GLY A 225 0.80 10.07 -2.63
C GLY A 225 1.64 11.36 -2.75
N SER A 226 1.65 11.94 -3.94
CA SER A 226 2.28 13.24 -4.25
C SER A 226 1.30 14.28 -4.80
N ASP A 227 0.02 13.97 -4.89
CA ASP A 227 -1.00 14.88 -5.41
C ASP A 227 -1.46 15.92 -4.36
N ALA A 228 -2.29 16.88 -4.78
CA ALA A 228 -2.76 17.93 -3.89
C ALA A 228 -3.49 17.40 -2.63
N PRO A 229 -4.40 16.40 -2.73
CA PRO A 229 -4.98 15.76 -1.54
C PRO A 229 -3.94 15.11 -0.62
N ALA A 230 -2.94 14.41 -1.18
CA ALA A 230 -1.88 13.81 -0.37
C ALA A 230 -1.00 14.87 0.34
N ALA A 231 -0.85 16.07 -0.22
CA ALA A 231 -0.12 17.17 0.43
C ALA A 231 -0.80 17.63 1.73
N GLU A 232 -2.13 17.78 1.71
CA GLU A 232 -2.88 18.15 2.92
C GLU A 232 -2.83 17.04 3.97
N PHE A 233 -2.94 15.78 3.51
CA PHE A 233 -2.82 14.60 4.37
C PHE A 233 -1.44 14.49 5.00
N HIS A 234 -0.38 14.70 4.23
CA HIS A 234 1.02 14.67 4.68
C HIS A 234 1.27 15.65 5.83
N THR A 235 0.87 16.90 5.65
CA THR A 235 1.06 17.94 6.68
C THR A 235 0.40 17.57 8.01
N THR A 236 -0.71 16.84 7.95
CA THR A 236 -1.52 16.52 9.13
C THR A 236 -1.07 15.21 9.80
N TRP A 237 -0.80 14.16 9.01
CA TRP A 237 -0.72 12.79 9.53
C TRP A 237 0.63 12.12 9.30
N HIS A 238 1.51 12.63 8.44
CA HIS A 238 2.79 11.98 8.20
C HIS A 238 3.63 11.88 9.48
N ASN A 239 4.27 10.73 9.69
CA ASN A 239 5.02 10.39 10.91
C ASN A 239 4.20 10.46 12.21
N SER A 240 2.86 10.52 12.13
CA SER A 240 2.01 10.28 13.30
C SER A 240 2.09 8.81 13.71
N GLU A 241 2.26 8.58 15.01
CA GLU A 241 2.34 7.24 15.58
C GLU A 241 1.02 6.49 15.42
N VAL A 242 1.11 5.20 15.05
CA VAL A 242 -0.01 4.29 14.93
C VAL A 242 -0.05 3.43 16.18
N LEU A 243 -1.05 3.69 17.01
CA LEU A 243 -1.26 3.04 18.29
C LEU A 243 -2.30 1.92 18.18
N ASN A 244 -2.60 1.27 19.30
CA ASN A 244 -3.70 0.29 19.44
C ASN A 244 -3.58 -0.92 18.50
N LEU A 245 -2.34 -1.21 18.09
CA LEU A 245 -2.02 -2.37 17.28
C LEU A 245 -2.16 -3.65 18.13
N GLN A 246 -2.73 -4.68 17.53
CA GLN A 246 -2.93 -5.98 18.18
C GLN A 246 -1.63 -6.78 18.21
N ASP A 247 -1.45 -7.60 19.23
CA ASP A 247 -0.36 -8.58 19.27
C ASP A 247 -0.36 -9.46 18.01
N ASN A 248 0.81 -9.70 17.45
CA ASN A 248 1.01 -10.45 16.21
C ASN A 248 0.34 -9.86 14.95
N SER A 249 -0.14 -8.60 14.98
CA SER A 249 -0.59 -7.89 13.76
C SER A 249 0.56 -7.57 12.80
N LYS A 250 1.80 -7.70 13.26
CA LYS A 250 3.06 -7.48 12.54
C LYS A 250 3.06 -8.04 11.11
N ALA A 251 2.64 -9.29 10.92
CA ALA A 251 2.62 -9.93 9.60
C ALA A 251 1.59 -9.31 8.65
N TYR A 252 0.44 -8.90 9.19
CA TYR A 252 -0.61 -8.22 8.43
C TYR A 252 -0.22 -6.78 8.09
N LEU A 253 0.48 -6.08 9.00
CA LEU A 253 1.07 -4.76 8.71
C LEU A 253 2.09 -4.83 7.58
N PHE A 254 2.99 -5.82 7.61
CA PHE A 254 3.96 -6.05 6.54
C PHE A 254 3.28 -6.39 5.21
N ALA A 255 2.26 -7.25 5.23
CA ALA A 255 1.47 -7.56 4.04
C ALA A 255 0.73 -6.33 3.49
N ARG A 256 0.20 -5.46 4.37
CA ARG A 256 -0.43 -4.19 3.97
C ARG A 256 0.58 -3.26 3.31
N PHE A 257 1.78 -3.13 3.89
CA PHE A 257 2.86 -2.36 3.29
C PHE A 257 3.19 -2.88 1.88
N ALA A 258 3.37 -4.20 1.73
CA ALA A 258 3.60 -4.84 0.44
C ALA A 258 2.47 -4.58 -0.57
N TRP A 259 1.21 -4.72 -0.14
CA TRP A 259 0.03 -4.49 -0.99
C TRP A 259 -0.02 -3.08 -1.58
N ALA A 260 0.36 -2.08 -0.79
CA ALA A 260 0.38 -0.69 -1.23
C ALA A 260 1.55 -0.41 -2.19
N VAL A 261 2.78 -0.82 -1.86
CA VAL A 261 3.97 -0.50 -2.68
C VAL A 261 3.99 -1.26 -4.01
N ILE A 262 3.46 -2.49 -4.06
CA ILE A 262 3.38 -3.27 -5.30
C ILE A 262 2.46 -2.59 -6.32
N GLN A 263 1.47 -1.79 -5.90
CA GLN A 263 0.65 -1.05 -6.86
C GLN A 263 1.47 -0.04 -7.67
N GLY A 264 2.51 0.55 -7.07
CA GLY A 264 3.39 1.52 -7.72
C GLY A 264 4.16 0.97 -8.92
N VAL A 265 4.18 -0.37 -9.09
CA VAL A 265 4.90 -1.08 -10.14
C VAL A 265 4.12 -1.09 -11.47
N LYS A 266 2.84 -0.73 -11.47
CA LYS A 266 1.98 -0.80 -12.67
C LYS A 266 2.56 -0.05 -13.89
N PRO A 267 3.11 1.17 -13.78
CA PRO A 267 3.74 1.87 -14.92
C PRO A 267 4.94 1.09 -15.50
N PHE A 268 5.73 0.42 -14.66
CA PHE A 268 6.85 -0.41 -15.09
C PHE A 268 6.40 -1.61 -15.92
N ILE A 269 5.38 -2.32 -15.43
CA ILE A 269 4.83 -3.55 -16.04
C ILE A 269 4.15 -3.25 -17.38
N LEU A 270 3.43 -2.13 -17.46
CA LEU A 270 2.65 -1.76 -18.64
C LEU A 270 3.40 -0.86 -19.63
N ALA A 271 4.71 -0.76 -19.50
CA ALA A 271 5.53 0.13 -20.34
C ALA A 271 5.74 -0.34 -21.79
N GLY A 272 4.95 -1.30 -22.27
CA GLY A 272 5.00 -1.77 -23.66
C GLY A 272 6.20 -2.64 -24.04
N VAL A 273 7.01 -3.09 -23.07
CA VAL A 273 8.20 -3.95 -23.30
C VAL A 273 8.13 -5.24 -22.51
N SER A 274 8.91 -6.24 -22.93
CA SER A 274 9.04 -7.51 -22.21
C SER A 274 9.70 -7.31 -20.86
N ARG A 275 9.15 -7.94 -19.81
CA ARG A 275 9.67 -7.83 -18.44
C ARG A 275 9.92 -9.20 -17.83
N ASN A 276 11.00 -9.33 -17.07
CA ASN A 276 11.15 -10.46 -16.15
C ASN A 276 10.22 -10.25 -14.95
N VAL A 277 9.27 -11.15 -14.75
CA VAL A 277 8.26 -11.04 -13.68
C VAL A 277 8.20 -12.28 -12.81
N ALA A 278 7.85 -12.10 -11.54
CA ALA A 278 7.59 -13.17 -10.59
C ALA A 278 6.07 -13.35 -10.47
N ARG A 279 5.55 -14.51 -10.90
CA ARG A 279 4.11 -14.79 -10.92
C ARG A 279 3.77 -16.09 -10.21
N VAL A 280 2.55 -16.16 -9.69
CA VAL A 280 1.99 -17.42 -9.22
C VAL A 280 1.35 -18.16 -10.39
N VAL A 281 1.67 -19.44 -10.52
CA VAL A 281 1.05 -20.38 -11.44
C VAL A 281 0.43 -21.49 -10.61
N VAL A 282 -0.89 -21.63 -10.72
CA VAL A 282 -1.63 -22.71 -10.09
C VAL A 282 -1.64 -23.89 -11.06
N ASP A 283 -1.17 -25.05 -10.62
CA ASP A 283 -1.21 -26.27 -11.44
C ASP A 283 -2.62 -26.88 -11.51
N ASN A 284 -2.78 -27.95 -12.29
CA ASN A 284 -4.06 -28.65 -12.44
C ASN A 284 -4.58 -29.28 -11.14
N GLN A 285 -3.71 -29.41 -10.13
CA GLN A 285 -4.05 -29.96 -8.81
C GLN A 285 -4.40 -28.85 -7.80
N GLY A 286 -4.38 -27.58 -8.22
CA GLY A 286 -4.66 -26.44 -7.35
C GLY A 286 -3.47 -25.96 -6.51
N THR A 287 -2.27 -26.54 -6.71
CA THR A 287 -1.09 -26.16 -5.94
C THR A 287 -0.44 -24.91 -6.53
N PRO A 288 -0.27 -23.83 -5.74
CA PRO A 288 0.37 -22.62 -6.21
C PRO A 288 1.90 -22.79 -6.27
N THR A 289 2.49 -22.49 -7.43
CA THR A 289 3.94 -22.44 -7.63
C THR A 289 4.34 -21.05 -8.09
N TRP A 290 5.41 -20.49 -7.51
CA TRP A 290 5.91 -19.18 -7.92
C TRP A 290 7.04 -19.36 -8.92
N LYS A 291 6.89 -18.77 -10.10
CA LYS A 291 7.85 -18.85 -11.20
C LYS A 291 8.33 -17.46 -11.57
N THR A 292 9.58 -17.39 -12.00
CA THR A 292 10.17 -16.19 -12.58
C THR A 292 10.46 -16.42 -14.04
N GLY A 293 10.29 -15.40 -14.88
CA GLY A 293 10.58 -15.51 -16.29
C GLY A 293 10.20 -14.27 -17.09
N PRO A 294 10.70 -14.15 -18.32
CA PRO A 294 10.35 -13.06 -19.23
C PRO A 294 8.91 -13.21 -19.71
N GLU A 295 8.17 -12.11 -19.74
CA GLU A 295 6.81 -12.03 -20.22
C GLU A 295 6.66 -10.91 -21.23
N SER A 296 5.97 -11.21 -22.33
CA SER A 296 5.75 -10.23 -23.40
C SER A 296 4.84 -9.09 -22.93
N ALA A 297 5.07 -7.89 -23.49
CA ALA A 297 4.26 -6.71 -23.21
C ALA A 297 2.75 -6.95 -23.40
N LYS A 298 2.37 -7.71 -24.42
CA LYS A 298 0.97 -8.06 -24.72
C LYS A 298 0.34 -8.88 -23.58
N VAL A 299 1.03 -9.89 -23.08
CA VAL A 299 0.52 -10.72 -21.97
C VAL A 299 0.42 -9.89 -20.69
N LEU A 300 1.40 -9.01 -20.43
CA LEU A 300 1.38 -8.13 -19.28
C LEU A 300 0.21 -7.14 -19.35
N ASP A 301 -0.05 -6.54 -20.51
CA ASP A 301 -1.19 -5.65 -20.71
C ASP A 301 -2.54 -6.38 -20.57
N GLU A 302 -2.67 -7.57 -21.17
CA GLU A 302 -3.88 -8.39 -21.07
C GLU A 302 -4.20 -8.80 -19.63
N GLN A 303 -3.18 -9.12 -18.83
CA GLN A 303 -3.35 -9.57 -17.44
C GLN A 303 -3.49 -8.43 -16.44
N TYR A 304 -2.72 -7.34 -16.62
CA TYR A 304 -2.51 -6.30 -15.60
C TYR A 304 -2.96 -4.89 -16.05
N GLY A 305 -3.30 -4.70 -17.32
CA GLY A 305 -3.72 -3.41 -17.89
C GLY A 305 -5.13 -2.97 -17.46
N GLY A 306 -6.04 -3.93 -17.30
CA GLY A 306 -7.44 -3.66 -16.96
C GLY A 306 -7.68 -3.51 -15.45
N GLY A 307 -7.86 -2.28 -14.98
CA GLY A 307 -8.29 -1.98 -13.61
C GLY A 307 -8.05 -0.51 -13.27
N GLY A 308 -9.05 0.19 -12.74
CA GLY A 308 -8.91 1.54 -12.17
C GLY A 308 -8.03 1.55 -10.93
N SER A 309 -8.26 2.47 -9.98
CA SER A 309 -7.51 2.65 -8.72
C SER A 309 -7.41 1.41 -7.80
N LYS A 310 -8.08 0.30 -8.14
CA LYS A 310 -7.84 -1.03 -7.59
C LYS A 310 -6.67 -1.64 -8.37
N GLY A 311 -5.52 -1.80 -7.72
CA GLY A 311 -4.25 -2.22 -8.33
C GLY A 311 -4.36 -3.42 -9.28
N ALA A 312 -3.31 -3.64 -10.08
CA ALA A 312 -3.23 -4.60 -11.18
C ALA A 312 -3.52 -6.05 -10.76
N THR A 313 -4.76 -6.36 -10.42
CA THR A 313 -5.23 -7.72 -10.12
C THR A 313 -5.35 -8.43 -11.47
N PRO A 314 -4.80 -9.66 -11.62
CA PRO A 314 -4.96 -10.43 -12.84
C PRO A 314 -6.42 -10.51 -13.26
N ARG A 315 -6.70 -10.25 -14.55
CA ARG A 315 -8.05 -10.51 -15.09
C ARG A 315 -8.38 -12.00 -14.99
N ASN A 316 -9.39 -12.34 -14.20
CA ASN A 316 -10.00 -13.67 -14.29
C ASN A 316 -10.66 -13.81 -15.67
N LYS A 317 -10.26 -14.81 -16.46
CA LYS A 317 -10.96 -15.20 -17.70
C LYS A 317 -12.36 -15.70 -17.32
N ARG A 318 -13.38 -14.84 -17.38
CA ARG A 318 -14.77 -15.30 -17.39
C ARG A 318 -15.02 -16.05 -18.69
N SER A 319 -15.03 -17.37 -18.62
CA SER A 319 -15.62 -18.23 -19.65
C SER A 319 -17.12 -17.91 -19.72
N ARG A 320 -17.58 -17.32 -20.83
CA ARG A 320 -19.02 -17.26 -21.12
C ARG A 320 -19.47 -18.68 -21.49
N ILE A 321 -19.95 -19.43 -20.51
CA ILE A 321 -20.77 -20.61 -20.75
C ILE A 321 -22.22 -20.14 -20.68
N THR A 322 -22.87 -20.13 -21.84
CA THR A 322 -24.33 -20.05 -21.95
C THR A 322 -24.90 -21.43 -21.68
N SER A 323 -25.58 -21.61 -20.54
CA SER A 323 -26.54 -22.69 -20.33
C SER A 323 -27.62 -22.24 -19.35
N ALA A 324 -28.86 -22.49 -19.74
CA ALA A 324 -30.08 -22.15 -19.03
C ALA A 324 -30.41 -23.16 -17.91
N ALA A 325 -31.12 -22.66 -16.88
CA ALA A 325 -31.69 -23.36 -15.70
C ALA A 325 -30.63 -23.92 -14.72
N ASP A 326 -30.70 -23.77 -13.40
CA ASP A 326 -31.79 -23.49 -12.46
C ASP A 326 -31.32 -22.55 -11.32
N SER A 327 -32.32 -21.93 -10.71
CA SER A 327 -32.31 -21.00 -9.58
C SER A 327 -31.80 -21.61 -8.26
N GLU A 328 -30.89 -20.92 -7.58
CA GLU A 328 -30.96 -20.67 -6.13
C GLU A 328 -30.41 -19.25 -5.85
N ALA A 329 -31.16 -18.51 -5.04
CA ALA A 329 -30.96 -17.10 -4.76
C ALA A 329 -29.88 -16.89 -3.68
N GLU A 330 -28.82 -16.17 -4.02
CA GLU A 330 -28.03 -15.42 -3.05
C GLU A 330 -28.48 -13.95 -3.13
N GLU A 331 -28.93 -13.41 -2.00
CA GLU A 331 -29.28 -12.00 -1.84
C GLU A 331 -28.03 -11.14 -1.94
N ASP A 332 -27.82 -10.55 -3.12
CA ASP A 332 -26.91 -9.42 -3.31
C ASP A 332 -27.52 -8.18 -2.65
N ASP A 333 -26.82 -7.61 -1.66
CA ASP A 333 -27.11 -6.30 -1.09
C ASP A 333 -26.77 -5.23 -2.15
N GLU A 334 -27.75 -4.96 -3.01
CA GLU A 334 -27.67 -4.05 -4.13
C GLU A 334 -27.60 -2.60 -3.61
N CYS A 335 -26.43 -1.98 -3.75
CA CYS A 335 -26.25 -0.55 -3.56
C CYS A 335 -27.11 0.17 -4.61
N THR A 336 -28.28 0.67 -4.19
CA THR A 336 -29.22 1.35 -5.07
C THR A 336 -28.56 2.58 -5.71
N PRO A 337 -28.66 2.75 -7.04
CA PRO A 337 -28.23 3.98 -7.69
C PRO A 337 -29.09 5.14 -7.21
N PHE A 338 -28.43 6.25 -6.87
CA PHE A 338 -29.04 7.51 -6.47
C PHE A 338 -30.11 7.94 -7.50
N ASP A 339 -31.39 7.97 -7.10
CA ASP A 339 -32.50 8.43 -7.94
C ASP A 339 -32.56 9.98 -7.95
N PRO A 340 -32.29 10.64 -9.09
CA PRO A 340 -32.34 12.10 -9.18
C PRO A 340 -33.71 12.70 -8.84
N LEU A 341 -34.80 11.94 -8.95
CA LEU A 341 -36.15 12.41 -8.64
C LEU A 341 -36.40 12.55 -7.13
N GLU A 342 -35.71 11.78 -6.29
CA GLU A 342 -35.82 11.94 -4.82
C GLU A 342 -35.16 13.23 -4.33
N LEU A 343 -34.10 13.71 -5.01
CA LEU A 343 -33.42 14.95 -4.66
C LEU A 343 -34.30 16.18 -4.92
N ASP A 344 -34.99 16.22 -6.06
CA ASP A 344 -35.92 17.32 -6.37
C ASP A 344 -37.11 17.33 -5.42
N THR A 345 -37.63 16.16 -5.04
CA THR A 345 -38.73 16.05 -4.08
C THR A 345 -38.30 16.49 -2.66
N CYS A 346 -37.06 16.23 -2.28
CA CYS A 346 -36.48 16.64 -1.01
C CYS A 346 -36.15 18.14 -0.99
N LEU A 347 -35.68 18.71 -2.10
CA LEU A 347 -35.44 20.15 -2.27
C LEU A 347 -36.75 20.95 -2.24
N GLU A 348 -37.82 20.46 -2.84
CA GLU A 348 -39.14 21.11 -2.78
C GLU A 348 -39.78 21.03 -1.38
N ARG A 349 -39.53 19.96 -0.61
CA ARG A 349 -39.92 19.91 0.82
C ARG A 349 -39.16 20.93 1.67
N ILE A 350 -37.86 21.11 1.43
CA ILE A 350 -37.03 22.09 2.15
C ILE A 350 -37.41 23.53 1.76
N LYS A 351 -37.82 23.78 0.52
CA LYS A 351 -38.36 25.09 0.12
C LYS A 351 -39.70 25.39 0.80
N ARG A 352 -40.64 24.45 0.83
CA ARG A 352 -41.93 24.65 1.54
C ARG A 352 -41.76 24.89 3.04
N GLN A 353 -40.81 24.22 3.69
CA GLN A 353 -40.53 24.44 5.11
C GLN A 353 -39.89 25.80 5.42
N ARG A 354 -39.29 26.47 4.42
CA ARG A 354 -38.71 27.82 4.58
C ARG A 354 -39.67 28.96 4.24
N GLU A 355 -40.83 28.66 3.69
CA GLU A 355 -41.88 29.65 3.38
C GLU A 355 -42.95 29.73 4.49
N GLU A 356 -42.89 28.84 5.48
CA GLU A 356 -43.79 28.79 6.65
C GLU A 356 -43.12 29.28 7.97
N GLU A 357 -41.88 29.75 7.92
CA GLU A 357 -41.20 30.56 8.97
C GLU A 357 -41.04 32.01 8.50
#